data_AF-A0A376LHH6-F1
#
_entry.id   AF-A0A376LHH6-F1
#
_cell.length_a   1.000
_cell.length_b   1.000
_cell.length_c   1.000
_cell.angle_alpha   90.00
_cell.angle_beta   90.00
_cell.angle_gamma   90.00
#
_symmetry.space_group_name_H-M   'P 1'
#
loop_
_entity.id
_entity.type
_entity.pdbx_description
1 polymer ?
#
loop_
_entity_poly.entity_id
_entity_poly.type
_entity_poly.pdbx_seq_one_letter_code
_entity_poly.pdbx_strand_id
1 'polypeptide(L)'
;MTALSVGGKALTNAKGRKDVLSRGPDELIVVIDDQFEQALPQQTASALAAAAQKAGFDLILCGDGSSDLYAQQVGLLVGEILNIPAVNGVSKIISLTADTLTVERELEDETETLSIPLPAVVAVSTDINSPQIPSMKAILGAAKKPVQVWSAADIGFNAEAAWSEQQVAAPKQRERQRIVIEGDGEEQIAAFAENLRKVI
;
A
#
# COMPACT_ATOMS: atom_id res chain seq x y z
N MET A 1 -3.71 8.91 16.09
CA MET A 1 -3.25 8.33 14.82
C MET A 1 -3.77 9.17 13.67
N THR A 2 -2.87 9.60 12.79
CA THR A 2 -3.19 10.46 11.64
C THR A 2 -3.15 9.63 10.37
N ALA A 3 -4.22 9.67 9.56
CA ALA A 3 -4.18 9.15 8.20
C ALA A 3 -3.60 10.22 7.28
N LEU A 4 -2.74 9.82 6.34
CA LEU A 4 -2.11 10.72 5.37
C LEU A 4 -2.24 10.13 3.96
N SER A 5 -2.59 10.96 2.99
CA SER A 5 -2.66 10.56 1.59
C SER A 5 -2.21 11.70 0.67
N VAL A 6 -1.56 11.34 -0.44
CA VAL A 6 -1.14 12.25 -1.51
C VAL A 6 -1.80 11.77 -2.80
N GLY A 7 -2.35 12.68 -3.59
CA GLY A 7 -3.03 12.31 -4.83
C GLY A 7 -3.76 13.48 -5.48
N GLY A 8 -4.43 13.20 -6.59
CA GLY A 8 -5.21 14.20 -7.32
C GLY A 8 -6.65 14.34 -6.85
N LYS A 9 -7.56 14.51 -7.80
CA LYS A 9 -8.96 14.90 -7.58
C LYS A 9 -9.75 13.88 -6.78
N ALA A 10 -9.37 12.60 -6.83
CA ALA A 10 -9.99 11.54 -6.03
C ALA A 10 -10.01 11.88 -4.53
N LEU A 11 -8.97 12.56 -4.03
CA LEU A 11 -8.87 12.96 -2.63
C LEU A 11 -9.78 14.14 -2.27
N THR A 12 -10.44 14.80 -3.22
CA THR A 12 -11.47 15.83 -2.95
C THR A 12 -12.80 15.24 -2.49
N ASN A 13 -13.00 13.93 -2.70
CA ASN A 13 -14.25 13.27 -2.40
C ASN A 13 -14.50 13.15 -0.88
N ALA A 14 -15.44 13.95 -0.37
CA ALA A 14 -15.81 13.95 1.03
C ALA A 14 -16.30 12.58 1.57
N LYS A 15 -16.96 11.76 0.73
CA LYS A 15 -17.40 10.42 1.11
C LYS A 15 -16.21 9.49 1.34
N GLY A 16 -15.19 9.57 0.48
CA GLY A 16 -13.95 8.79 0.63
C GLY A 16 -13.19 9.19 1.90
N ARG A 17 -13.01 10.49 2.14
CA ARG A 17 -12.39 11.01 3.38
C ARG A 17 -13.10 10.52 4.64
N LYS A 18 -14.44 10.56 4.61
CA LYS A 18 -15.28 10.10 5.72
C LYS A 18 -15.17 8.59 5.95
N ASP A 19 -15.07 7.79 4.88
CA ASP A 19 -14.89 6.34 4.99
C ASP A 19 -13.58 6.02 5.73
N VAL A 20 -12.46 6.63 5.33
CA VAL A 20 -11.16 6.48 6.01
C VAL A 20 -11.26 6.86 7.49
N LEU A 21 -11.76 8.06 7.80
CA LEU A 21 -11.90 8.56 9.17
C LEU A 21 -12.81 7.71 10.06
N SER A 22 -13.76 6.99 9.46
CA SER A 22 -14.67 6.11 10.20
C SER A 22 -14.03 4.80 10.66
N ARG A 23 -12.85 4.44 10.12
CA ARG A 23 -12.17 3.16 10.36
C ARG A 23 -11.11 3.19 11.45
N GLY A 24 -10.92 4.32 12.13
CA GLY A 24 -9.93 4.41 13.21
C GLY A 24 -9.22 5.76 13.34
N PRO A 25 -8.65 6.33 12.26
CA PRO A 25 -7.83 7.54 12.33
C PRO A 25 -8.53 8.69 13.05
N ASP A 26 -7.81 9.43 13.88
CA ASP A 26 -8.35 10.57 14.63
C ASP A 26 -8.50 11.80 13.74
N GLU A 27 -7.62 11.92 12.76
CA GLU A 27 -7.60 13.00 11.77
C GLU A 27 -7.09 12.49 10.41
N LEU A 28 -7.30 13.31 9.38
CA LEU A 28 -6.87 13.03 8.02
C LEU A 28 -6.13 14.24 7.44
N ILE A 29 -4.94 14.01 6.91
CA ILE A 29 -4.19 14.95 6.10
C ILE A 29 -4.25 14.46 4.65
N VAL A 30 -4.64 15.35 3.74
CA VAL A 30 -4.58 15.10 2.30
C VAL A 30 -3.74 16.15 1.62
N VAL A 31 -2.76 15.71 0.82
CA VAL A 31 -2.03 16.59 -0.10
C VAL A 31 -2.62 16.42 -1.48
N ILE A 32 -3.21 17.48 -2.01
CA ILE A 32 -3.97 17.43 -3.26
C ILE A 32 -3.33 18.34 -4.29
N ASP A 33 -2.94 17.74 -5.41
CA ASP A 33 -2.43 18.45 -6.58
C ASP A 33 -2.65 17.60 -7.85
N ASP A 34 -2.98 18.26 -8.96
CA ASP A 34 -3.25 17.58 -10.24
C ASP A 34 -1.99 16.85 -10.76
N GLN A 35 -0.78 17.31 -10.38
CA GLN A 35 0.46 16.63 -10.77
C GLN A 35 0.61 15.22 -10.19
N PHE A 36 -0.15 14.88 -9.14
CA PHE A 36 -0.10 13.55 -8.53
C PHE A 36 -0.95 12.50 -9.26
N GLU A 37 -1.78 12.89 -10.23
CA GLU A 37 -2.61 11.95 -11.00
C GLU A 37 -1.79 10.94 -11.82
N GLN A 38 -0.54 11.26 -12.12
CA GLN A 38 0.39 10.42 -12.88
C GLN A 38 1.70 10.19 -12.12
N ALA A 39 1.68 10.38 -10.79
CA ALA A 39 2.88 10.24 -9.98
C ALA A 39 3.34 8.77 -9.94
N LEU A 40 4.60 8.56 -10.30
CA LEU A 40 5.28 7.28 -10.16
C LEU A 40 5.73 7.06 -8.71
N PRO A 41 6.11 5.82 -8.31
CA PRO A 41 6.42 5.50 -6.93
C PRO A 41 7.43 6.45 -6.25
N GLN A 42 8.46 6.89 -6.97
CA GLN A 42 9.46 7.84 -6.44
C GLN A 42 8.86 9.22 -6.14
N GLN A 43 8.01 9.76 -7.02
CA GLN A 43 7.36 11.07 -6.83
C GLN A 43 6.36 10.99 -5.67
N THR A 44 5.56 9.91 -5.64
CA THR A 44 4.61 9.64 -4.56
C THR A 44 5.33 9.51 -3.21
N ALA A 45 6.44 8.76 -3.15
CA ALA A 45 7.24 8.61 -1.93
C ALA A 45 7.83 9.95 -1.47
N SER A 46 8.36 10.76 -2.39
CA SER A 46 8.91 12.07 -2.07
C SER A 46 7.86 13.03 -1.47
N ALA A 47 6.67 13.06 -2.05
CA ALA A 47 5.57 13.87 -1.52
C ALA A 47 5.07 13.35 -0.15
N LEU A 48 4.93 12.03 0.02
CA LEU A 48 4.56 11.41 1.29
C LEU A 48 5.60 11.69 2.39
N ALA A 49 6.89 11.57 2.07
CA ALA A 49 7.99 11.85 3.00
C ALA A 49 8.00 13.31 3.44
N ALA A 50 7.83 14.26 2.52
CA ALA A 50 7.75 15.69 2.85
C ALA A 50 6.52 16.01 3.72
N ALA A 51 5.36 15.42 3.38
CA ALA A 51 4.15 15.59 4.16
C ALA A 51 4.26 14.97 5.57
N ALA A 52 4.85 13.78 5.69
CA ALA A 52 5.10 13.11 6.96
C ALA A 52 6.05 13.91 7.84
N GLN A 53 7.16 14.44 7.30
CA GLN A 53 8.07 15.32 8.04
C GLN A 53 7.36 16.56 8.58
N LYS A 54 6.52 17.20 7.77
CA LYS A 54 5.74 18.37 8.19
C LYS A 54 4.73 18.03 9.28
N ALA A 55 4.09 16.86 9.22
CA ALA A 55 3.10 16.41 10.20
C ALA A 55 3.75 15.93 11.52
N GLY A 56 4.97 15.39 11.45
CA GLY A 56 5.62 14.66 12.54
C GLY A 56 5.14 13.20 12.63
N PHE A 57 6.05 12.28 12.94
CA PHE A 57 5.75 10.86 13.08
C PHE A 57 6.81 10.14 13.93
N ASP A 58 6.38 9.05 14.59
CA ASP A 58 7.27 8.07 15.22
C ASP A 58 7.27 6.73 14.46
N LEU A 59 6.19 6.43 13.74
CA LEU A 59 6.02 5.20 12.95
C LEU A 59 5.11 5.50 11.76
N ILE A 60 5.54 5.08 10.56
CA ILE A 60 4.72 5.10 9.36
C ILE A 60 4.26 3.68 9.07
N LEU A 61 2.95 3.46 9.02
CA LEU A 61 2.33 2.21 8.58
C LEU A 61 1.67 2.40 7.22
N CYS A 62 1.98 1.51 6.28
CA CYS A 62 1.39 1.50 4.93
C CYS A 62 1.16 0.05 4.47
N GLY A 63 0.45 -0.15 3.35
CA GLY A 63 0.36 -1.47 2.72
C GLY A 63 1.62 -1.81 1.92
N ASP A 64 1.89 -3.10 1.77
CA ASP A 64 3.00 -3.63 0.97
C ASP A 64 2.92 -3.32 -0.54
N GLY A 65 1.71 -3.11 -1.06
CA GLY A 65 1.45 -2.72 -2.43
C GLY A 65 0.03 -2.16 -2.62
N SER A 66 -0.12 -1.29 -3.60
CA SER A 66 -1.42 -0.74 -3.99
C SER A 66 -2.12 -1.64 -5.01
N SER A 67 -3.45 -1.71 -4.99
CA SER A 67 -4.21 -2.59 -5.89
C SER A 67 -4.24 -2.16 -7.36
N ASP A 68 -3.64 -1.01 -7.68
CA ASP A 68 -3.51 -0.50 -9.05
C ASP A 68 -2.22 -0.98 -9.72
N LEU A 69 -1.09 -0.32 -9.48
CA LEU A 69 0.21 -0.64 -10.07
C LEU A 69 0.93 -1.77 -9.32
N TYR A 70 0.56 -2.02 -8.06
CA TYR A 70 1.19 -3.02 -7.19
C TYR A 70 2.72 -2.97 -7.24
N ALA A 71 3.30 -1.76 -7.32
CA ALA A 71 4.73 -1.58 -7.52
C ALA A 71 5.58 -1.98 -6.31
N GLN A 72 4.97 -2.08 -5.12
CA GLN A 72 5.60 -2.43 -3.84
C GLN A 72 6.83 -1.59 -3.45
N GLN A 73 6.94 -0.37 -3.98
CA GLN A 73 8.13 0.48 -3.85
C GLN A 73 7.93 1.67 -2.90
N VAL A 74 6.72 2.23 -2.82
CA VAL A 74 6.48 3.54 -2.20
C VAL A 74 6.93 3.57 -0.73
N GLY A 75 6.54 2.60 0.08
CA GLY A 75 6.91 2.56 1.51
C GLY A 75 8.42 2.47 1.74
N LEU A 76 9.12 1.65 0.95
CA LEU A 76 10.58 1.51 1.01
C LEU A 76 11.28 2.81 0.60
N LEU A 77 10.82 3.45 -0.48
CA LEU A 77 11.35 4.73 -0.94
C LEU A 77 11.11 5.85 0.07
N VAL A 78 9.97 5.87 0.77
CA VAL A 78 9.71 6.83 1.86
C VAL A 78 10.76 6.67 2.97
N GLY A 79 11.05 5.45 3.38
CA GLY A 79 12.05 5.21 4.42
C GLY A 79 13.47 5.61 3.99
N GLU A 80 13.84 5.31 2.75
CA GLU A 80 15.11 5.76 2.15
C GLU A 80 15.23 7.29 2.13
N ILE A 81 14.20 7.99 1.65
CA ILE A 81 14.18 9.47 1.57
C ILE A 81 14.29 10.11 2.96
N LEU A 82 13.68 9.48 3.97
CA LEU A 82 13.71 9.92 5.36
C LEU A 82 14.96 9.45 6.11
N ASN A 83 15.79 8.59 5.50
CA ASN A 83 16.95 7.95 6.09
C ASN A 83 16.62 7.21 7.41
N ILE A 84 15.55 6.40 7.38
CA ILE A 84 15.06 5.59 8.50
C ILE A 84 14.84 4.13 8.07
N PRO A 85 14.83 3.17 9.01
CA PRO A 85 14.52 1.78 8.69
C PRO A 85 13.19 1.63 7.95
N ALA A 86 13.19 0.83 6.89
CA ALA A 86 12.02 0.52 6.09
C ALA A 86 11.92 -0.98 5.87
N VAL A 87 10.80 -1.59 6.25
CA VAL A 87 10.57 -3.03 6.09
C VAL A 87 9.26 -3.27 5.36
N ASN A 88 9.29 -4.16 4.37
CA ASN A 88 8.13 -4.60 3.60
C ASN A 88 7.75 -6.05 3.93
N GLY A 89 6.50 -6.43 3.67
CA GLY A 89 5.98 -7.79 3.86
C GLY A 89 5.74 -8.15 5.33
N VAL A 90 5.52 -7.18 6.21
CA VAL A 90 5.25 -7.46 7.62
C VAL A 90 3.89 -8.11 7.78
N SER A 91 3.87 -9.36 8.22
CA SER A 91 2.66 -10.16 8.43
C SER A 91 2.10 -10.02 9.83
N LYS A 92 2.88 -9.53 10.80
CA LYS A 92 2.41 -9.33 12.18
C LYS A 92 3.22 -8.30 12.94
N ILE A 93 2.55 -7.52 13.78
CA ILE A 93 3.19 -6.68 14.81
C ILE A 93 3.11 -7.42 16.15
N ILE A 94 4.26 -7.77 16.73
CA ILE A 94 4.35 -8.51 17.99
C ILE A 94 4.26 -7.56 19.19
N SER A 95 5.07 -6.49 19.17
CA SER A 95 5.15 -5.54 20.29
C SER A 95 5.69 -4.19 19.82
N LEU A 96 5.35 -3.15 20.59
CA LEU A 96 5.80 -1.78 20.37
C LEU A 96 6.22 -1.19 21.73
N THR A 97 7.46 -0.70 21.81
CA THR A 97 7.97 0.12 22.91
C THR A 97 8.13 1.57 22.45
N ALA A 98 8.71 2.43 23.29
CA ALA A 98 8.97 3.82 22.91
C ALA A 98 10.03 3.95 21.80
N ASP A 99 10.92 2.97 21.67
CA ASP A 99 12.11 3.02 20.82
C ASP A 99 12.21 1.87 19.82
N THR A 100 11.42 0.80 20.00
CA THR A 100 11.58 -0.44 19.25
C THR A 100 10.23 -1.03 18.85
N LEU A 101 10.14 -1.46 17.60
CA LEU A 101 9.03 -2.21 17.04
C LEU A 101 9.49 -3.64 16.74
N THR A 102 8.79 -4.64 17.28
CA THR A 102 9.05 -6.06 16.98
C THR A 102 7.97 -6.61 16.06
N VAL A 103 8.37 -7.20 14.93
CA VAL A 103 7.46 -7.69 13.89
C VAL A 103 7.82 -9.09 13.41
N GLU A 104 6.87 -9.79 12.80
CA GLU A 104 7.11 -10.97 11.98
C GLU A 104 7.02 -10.58 10.49
N ARG A 105 7.99 -11.00 9.69
CA ARG A 105 7.97 -10.95 8.23
C ARG A 105 7.93 -12.37 7.69
N GLU A 106 6.98 -12.64 6.82
CA GLU A 106 6.89 -13.93 6.12
C GLU A 106 7.60 -13.83 4.77
N LEU A 107 8.53 -14.75 4.55
CA LEU A 107 9.22 -15.00 3.29
C LEU A 107 8.71 -16.33 2.70
N GLU A 108 9.18 -16.68 1.51
CA GLU A 108 8.74 -17.89 0.82
C GLU A 108 8.96 -19.18 1.63
N ASP A 109 10.09 -19.28 2.34
CA ASP A 109 10.51 -20.50 3.04
C ASP A 109 10.66 -20.32 4.56
N GLU A 110 10.51 -19.11 5.08
CA GLU A 110 10.76 -18.82 6.50
C GLU A 110 9.94 -17.64 7.05
N THR A 111 9.88 -17.55 8.38
CA THR A 111 9.31 -16.41 9.09
C THR A 111 10.40 -15.78 9.94
N GLU A 112 10.72 -14.53 9.66
CA GLU A 112 11.73 -13.76 10.39
C GLU A 112 11.05 -12.94 11.49
N THR A 113 11.63 -12.94 12.69
CA THR A 113 11.28 -11.96 13.74
C THR A 113 12.30 -10.83 13.73
N LEU A 114 11.85 -9.62 13.43
CA LEU A 114 12.70 -8.44 13.29
C LEU A 114 12.46 -7.46 14.43
N SER A 115 13.56 -6.89 14.95
CA SER A 115 13.56 -5.78 15.91
C SER A 115 14.01 -4.51 15.19
N ILE A 116 13.13 -3.52 15.10
CA ILE A 116 13.30 -2.33 14.28
C ILE A 116 13.32 -1.09 15.19
N PRO A 117 14.38 -0.26 15.16
CA PRO A 117 14.41 0.97 15.94
C PRO A 117 13.47 2.02 15.33
N LEU A 118 12.86 2.83 16.18
CA LEU A 118 12.01 3.96 15.78
C LEU A 118 12.83 5.25 15.64
N PRO A 119 12.46 6.16 14.70
CA PRO A 119 11.31 6.06 13.81
C PRO A 119 11.53 5.10 12.64
N ALA A 120 10.45 4.51 12.11
CA ALA A 120 10.52 3.52 11.02
C ALA A 120 9.33 3.59 10.07
N VAL A 121 9.50 3.01 8.87
CA VAL A 121 8.41 2.68 7.94
C VAL A 121 8.18 1.18 7.93
N VAL A 122 6.94 0.77 8.14
CA VAL A 122 6.53 -0.64 8.04
C VAL A 122 5.40 -0.76 7.05
N ALA A 123 5.67 -1.53 5.98
CA ALA A 123 4.69 -1.90 4.99
C ALA A 123 4.16 -3.31 5.30
N VAL A 124 2.86 -3.38 5.56
CA VAL A 124 2.18 -4.57 6.07
C VAL A 124 1.53 -5.35 4.95
N SER A 125 1.56 -6.67 5.07
CA SER A 125 0.88 -7.55 4.12
C SER A 125 -0.63 -7.52 4.31
N THR A 126 -1.36 -8.00 3.30
CA THR A 126 -2.83 -8.07 3.33
C THR A 126 -3.36 -8.90 4.50
N ASP A 127 -2.62 -9.91 4.92
CA ASP A 127 -3.04 -10.88 5.93
C ASP A 127 -2.76 -10.44 7.38
N ILE A 128 -2.20 -9.24 7.59
CA ILE A 128 -1.83 -8.77 8.93
C ILE A 128 -2.99 -8.73 9.92
N ASN A 129 -4.20 -8.43 9.45
CA ASN A 129 -5.41 -8.44 10.26
C ASN A 129 -6.68 -8.60 9.41
N SER A 130 -7.83 -8.68 10.09
CA SER A 130 -9.14 -8.54 9.46
C SER A 130 -9.76 -7.19 9.81
N PRO A 131 -9.80 -6.22 8.86
CA PRO A 131 -10.35 -4.90 9.11
C PRO A 131 -11.83 -4.95 9.49
N GLN A 132 -12.21 -4.25 10.55
CA GLN A 132 -13.59 -4.21 11.01
C GLN A 132 -14.44 -3.25 10.17
N ILE A 133 -15.69 -3.63 9.94
CA ILE A 133 -16.68 -2.74 9.30
C ILE A 133 -17.06 -1.64 10.31
N PRO A 134 -16.98 -0.35 9.94
CA PRO A 134 -17.29 0.73 10.86
C PRO A 134 -18.77 0.74 11.25
N SER A 135 -19.04 0.94 12.54
CA SER A 135 -20.42 1.08 13.03
C SER A 135 -21.06 2.38 12.55
N MET A 136 -22.40 2.45 12.57
CA MET A 136 -23.12 3.68 12.21
C MET A 136 -22.71 4.88 13.08
N LYS A 137 -22.41 4.65 14.37
CA LYS A 137 -21.88 5.69 15.27
C LYS A 137 -20.52 6.21 14.80
N ALA A 138 -19.61 5.31 14.39
CA ALA A 138 -18.29 5.70 13.88
C ALA A 138 -18.40 6.49 12.57
N ILE A 139 -19.28 6.06 11.66
CA ILE A 139 -19.55 6.75 10.38
C ILE A 139 -20.09 8.16 10.64
N LEU A 140 -21.07 8.32 11.54
CA LEU A 140 -21.62 9.64 11.86
C LEU A 140 -20.60 10.54 12.58
N GLY A 141 -19.77 9.97 13.46
CA GLY A 141 -18.70 10.68 14.16
C GLY A 141 -17.58 11.15 13.24
N ALA A 142 -17.25 10.38 12.20
CA ALA A 142 -16.18 10.69 11.25
C ALA A 142 -16.37 12.04 10.53
N ALA A 143 -17.62 12.49 10.32
CA ALA A 143 -17.89 13.78 9.69
C ALA A 143 -17.43 14.99 10.53
N LYS A 144 -17.14 14.79 11.82
CA LYS A 144 -16.67 15.85 12.74
C LYS A 144 -15.15 15.80 12.97
N LYS A 145 -14.47 14.76 12.49
CA LYS A 145 -13.03 14.63 12.66
C LYS A 145 -12.31 15.63 11.75
N PRO A 146 -11.18 16.20 12.19
CA PRO A 146 -10.47 17.21 11.42
C PRO A 146 -9.89 16.63 10.13
N VAL A 147 -9.99 17.42 9.07
CA VAL A 147 -9.37 17.15 7.77
C VAL A 147 -8.52 18.35 7.41
N GLN A 148 -7.22 18.13 7.26
CA GLN A 148 -6.28 19.14 6.77
C GLN A 148 -6.05 18.91 5.28
N VAL A 149 -6.15 19.97 4.48
CA VAL A 149 -5.91 19.92 3.05
C VAL A 149 -4.69 20.77 2.75
N TRP A 150 -3.66 20.15 2.20
CA TRP A 150 -2.43 20.78 1.76
C TRP A 150 -2.32 20.70 0.24
N SER A 151 -1.63 21.67 -0.35
CA SER A 151 -1.15 21.65 -1.73
C SER A 151 0.28 21.08 -1.78
N ALA A 152 0.80 20.85 -2.99
CA ALA A 152 2.22 20.50 -3.14
C ALA A 152 3.16 21.60 -2.61
N ALA A 153 2.78 22.87 -2.78
CA ALA A 153 3.54 24.01 -2.27
C ALA A 153 3.61 24.02 -0.74
N ASP A 154 2.54 23.59 -0.06
CA ASP A 154 2.49 23.54 1.41
C ASP A 154 3.50 22.55 2.01
N ILE A 155 3.93 21.55 1.25
CA ILE A 155 4.95 20.56 1.66
C ILE A 155 6.31 20.81 0.98
N GLY A 156 6.46 21.92 0.26
CA GLY A 156 7.70 22.24 -0.46
C GLY A 156 8.02 21.25 -1.59
N PHE A 157 7.03 20.55 -2.12
CA PHE A 157 7.23 19.56 -3.18
C PHE A 157 7.25 20.22 -4.56
N ASN A 158 8.32 19.97 -5.31
CA ASN A 158 8.44 20.31 -6.71
C ASN A 158 8.60 19.01 -7.51
N ALA A 159 7.69 18.76 -8.45
CA ALA A 159 7.80 17.59 -9.31
C ALA A 159 9.00 17.71 -10.26
N GLU A 160 9.81 16.66 -10.33
CA GLU A 160 10.66 16.41 -11.49
C GLU A 160 9.87 15.63 -12.55
N ALA A 161 10.09 15.92 -13.83
CA ALA A 161 9.42 15.23 -14.91
C ALA A 161 9.81 13.74 -14.93
N ALA A 162 8.82 12.87 -15.13
CA ALA A 162 9.07 11.44 -15.31
C ALA A 162 9.89 11.19 -16.58
N TRP A 163 10.90 10.32 -16.50
CA TRP A 163 11.90 10.13 -17.56
C TRP A 163 11.48 9.14 -18.66
N SER A 164 10.35 8.43 -18.50
CA SER A 164 9.81 7.57 -19.56
C SER A 164 8.35 7.15 -19.30
N GLU A 165 7.51 7.24 -20.32
CA GLU A 165 6.16 6.66 -20.35
C GLU A 165 6.19 5.43 -21.26
N GLN A 166 5.73 4.28 -20.77
CA GLN A 166 5.58 3.06 -21.57
C GLN A 166 4.12 2.59 -21.53
N GLN A 167 3.54 2.36 -22.71
CA GLN A 167 2.20 1.82 -22.81
C GLN A 167 2.25 0.29 -22.74
N VAL A 168 1.67 -0.29 -21.68
CA VAL A 168 1.50 -1.75 -21.56
C VAL A 168 0.08 -2.12 -21.99
N ALA A 169 -0.05 -2.83 -23.11
CA ALA A 169 -1.34 -3.37 -23.53
C ALA A 169 -1.65 -4.65 -22.75
N ALA A 170 -2.91 -4.82 -22.34
CA ALA A 170 -3.37 -6.08 -21.76
C ALA A 170 -3.09 -7.25 -22.73
N PRO A 171 -2.67 -8.43 -22.22
CA PRO A 171 -2.49 -9.59 -23.08
C PRO A 171 -3.81 -9.94 -23.76
N LYS A 172 -3.74 -10.44 -25.00
CA LYS A 172 -4.92 -10.91 -25.72
C LYS A 172 -5.57 -12.04 -24.91
N GLN A 173 -6.82 -11.83 -24.50
CA GLN A 173 -7.58 -12.87 -23.81
C GLN A 173 -7.70 -14.10 -24.71
N ARG A 174 -7.33 -15.26 -24.19
CA ARG A 174 -7.55 -16.56 -24.84
C ARG A 174 -8.86 -17.14 -24.32
N GLU A 175 -9.60 -17.82 -25.20
CA GLU A 175 -10.79 -18.55 -24.77
C GLU A 175 -10.40 -19.67 -23.79
N ARG A 176 -11.21 -19.84 -22.74
CA ARG A 176 -11.02 -20.92 -21.78
C ARG A 176 -11.28 -22.25 -22.49
N GLN A 177 -10.24 -23.06 -22.69
CA GLN A 177 -10.34 -24.33 -23.43
C GLN A 177 -11.27 -25.36 -22.76
N ARG A 178 -11.50 -25.24 -21.44
CA ARG A 178 -12.39 -26.13 -20.65
C ARG A 178 -12.08 -27.63 -20.83
N ILE A 179 -10.81 -27.97 -21.06
CA ILE A 179 -10.36 -29.36 -21.10
C ILE A 179 -10.42 -29.90 -19.67
N VAL A 180 -11.28 -30.91 -19.46
CA VAL A 180 -11.41 -31.64 -18.21
C VAL A 180 -10.90 -33.05 -18.44
N ILE A 181 -9.98 -33.50 -17.60
CA ILE A 181 -9.43 -34.86 -17.63
C ILE A 181 -9.99 -35.57 -16.40
N GLU A 182 -10.76 -36.62 -16.62
CA GLU A 182 -11.40 -37.40 -15.55
C GLU A 182 -10.58 -38.66 -15.25
N GLY A 183 -10.30 -38.90 -13.97
CA GLY A 183 -9.51 -40.05 -13.49
C GLY A 183 -8.08 -39.70 -13.07
N ASP A 184 -7.40 -40.66 -12.45
CA ASP A 184 -6.08 -40.53 -11.83
C ASP A 184 -5.05 -41.58 -12.32
N GLY A 185 -5.35 -42.26 -13.43
CA GLY A 185 -4.44 -43.22 -14.06
C GLY A 185 -3.25 -42.56 -14.77
N GLU A 186 -2.23 -43.36 -15.08
CA GLU A 186 -1.00 -42.87 -15.75
C GLU A 186 -1.28 -42.14 -17.06
N GLU A 187 -2.27 -42.59 -17.84
CA GLU A 187 -2.68 -41.96 -19.10
C GLU A 187 -3.31 -40.57 -18.88
N GLN A 188 -4.17 -40.45 -17.86
CA GLN A 188 -4.81 -39.18 -17.49
C GLN A 188 -3.79 -38.18 -16.97
N ILE A 189 -2.83 -38.63 -16.15
CA ILE A 189 -1.72 -37.81 -15.66
C ILE A 189 -0.83 -37.35 -16.82
N ALA A 190 -0.51 -38.24 -17.77
CA ALA A 190 0.27 -37.89 -18.95
C ALA A 190 -0.46 -36.86 -19.83
N ALA A 191 -1.77 -37.06 -20.07
CA ALA A 191 -2.61 -36.13 -20.81
C ALA A 191 -2.69 -34.76 -20.11
N PHE A 192 -2.75 -34.73 -18.78
CA PHE A 192 -2.73 -33.49 -18.00
C PHE A 192 -1.41 -32.74 -18.17
N ALA A 193 -0.27 -33.44 -18.01
CA ALA A 193 1.05 -32.86 -18.17
C ALA A 193 1.27 -32.32 -19.59
N GLU A 194 0.80 -33.03 -20.62
CA GLU A 194 0.90 -32.59 -22.01
C GLU A 194 0.09 -31.31 -22.26
N ASN A 195 -1.12 -31.21 -21.72
CA ASN A 195 -1.94 -30.01 -21.83
C ASN A 195 -1.33 -28.82 -21.07
N LEU A 196 -0.71 -29.06 -19.91
CA LEU A 196 -0.03 -28.01 -19.14
C LEU A 196 1.16 -27.42 -19.90
N ARG A 197 1.99 -28.27 -20.53
CA ARG A 197 3.15 -27.86 -21.34
C ARG A 197 2.80 -27.01 -22.57
N LYS A 198 1.56 -27.06 -23.04
CA LYS A 198 1.09 -26.22 -24.16
C LYS A 198 0.74 -24.80 -23.73
N VAL A 199 0.62 -24.56 -22.42
CA VAL A 199 0.13 -23.30 -21.83
C VAL A 199 1.26 -22.51 -21.16
N ILE A 200 2.24 -23.20 -20.57
CA ILE A 200 3.50 -22.63 -20.06
C ILE A 200 4.44 -22.36 -21.23
#